data_AF-A0A7V9HN04-F1
#
_entry.id   AF-A0A7V9HN04-F1
#
_cell.length_a   1.000
_cell.length_b   1.000
_cell.length_c   1.000
_cell.angle_alpha   90.00
_cell.angle_beta   90.00
_cell.angle_gamma   90.00
#
_symmetry.space_group_name_H-M   'P 1'
#
loop_
_entity.id
_entity.type
_entity.pdbx_description
1 polymer ?
#
loop_
_entity_poly.entity_id
_entity_poly.type
_entity_poly.pdbx_seq_one_letter_code
_entity_poly.pdbx_strand_id
1 'polypeptide(L)' 'PLHDPLAAAVMLRPDLVDLIPARVEVETQGRLTAGMTLLTKADPAAAATRIAIAVDVDAAERFVRERLAGQVGR' A
#
# COMPACT_ATOMS: atom_id res chain seq x y z
N PRO A 1 -7.38 8.96 -4.06
CA PRO A 1 -6.73 10.24 -4.47
C PRO A 1 -5.30 10.42 -3.92
N LEU A 2 -4.99 9.99 -2.68
CA LEU A 2 -3.66 10.16 -2.05
C LEU A 2 -2.81 8.88 -2.11
N HIS A 3 -2.40 8.43 -3.29
CA HIS A 3 -1.64 7.17 -3.43
C HIS A 3 -0.29 7.21 -2.72
N ASP A 4 0.62 8.11 -3.12
CA ASP A 4 1.97 8.17 -2.55
C ASP A 4 1.99 8.61 -1.08
N PRO A 5 1.20 9.63 -0.67
CA PRO A 5 1.13 10.01 0.75
C PRO A 5 0.59 8.88 1.65
N LEU A 6 -0.36 8.07 1.15
CA LEU A 6 -0.83 6.90 1.89
C LEU A 6 0.27 5.86 2.02
N ALA A 7 1.03 5.58 0.97
CA ALA A 7 2.15 4.63 1.02
C ALA A 7 3.18 5.04 2.09
N ALA A 8 3.54 6.32 2.15
CA ALA A 8 4.42 6.85 3.19
C ALA A 8 3.80 6.77 4.59
N ALA A 9 2.49 7.05 4.72
CA ALA A 9 1.78 6.94 5.98
C ALA A 9 1.74 5.49 6.51
N VAL A 10 1.49 4.51 5.64
CA VAL A 10 1.46 3.08 5.99
C VAL A 10 2.81 2.58 6.49
N MET A 11 3.93 3.13 5.98
CA MET A 11 5.26 2.80 6.52
C MET A 11 5.44 3.22 7.99
N LEU A 12 4.75 4.28 8.42
CA LEU A 12 4.80 4.79 9.80
C LEU A 12 3.67 4.24 10.69
N ARG A 13 2.51 3.95 10.08
CA ARG A 13 1.29 3.46 10.72
C ARG A 13 0.68 2.33 9.88
N PRO A 14 1.23 1.11 10.00
CA PRO A 14 0.74 -0.04 9.23
C PRO A 14 -0.73 -0.38 9.53
N ASP A 15 -1.24 0.01 10.69
CA ASP A 15 -2.62 -0.17 11.14
C ASP A 15 -3.65 0.70 10.40
N LEU A 16 -3.21 1.62 9.54
CA LEU A 16 -4.11 2.39 8.65
C LEU A 16 -4.71 1.54 7.52
N VAL A 17 -4.17 0.34 7.29
CA VAL A 17 -4.60 -0.56 6.22
C VAL A 17 -4.69 -2.00 6.68
N ASP A 18 -5.57 -2.76 6.04
CA ASP A 18 -5.61 -4.21 6.21
C ASP A 18 -4.59 -4.85 5.26
N LEU A 19 -3.53 -5.43 5.85
CA LEU A 19 -2.47 -6.11 5.12
C LEU A 19 -2.70 -7.62 5.10
N ILE A 20 -2.72 -8.21 3.91
CA ILE A 20 -2.77 -9.66 3.74
C ILE A 20 -1.49 -10.19 3.08
N PRO A 21 -1.02 -11.40 3.44
CA PRO A 21 0.07 -12.06 2.75
C PRO A 21 -0.35 -12.45 1.32
N ALA A 22 0.51 -12.15 0.36
CA ALA A 22 0.30 -12.52 -1.04
C ALA A 22 1.63 -12.83 -1.72
N ARG A 23 1.56 -13.65 -2.76
CA ARG A 23 2.64 -13.77 -3.75
C ARG A 23 2.36 -12.76 -4.85
N VAL A 24 3.35 -11.89 -5.09
CA VAL A 24 3.27 -10.78 -6.04
C VAL A 24 4.35 -10.96 -7.08
N GLU A 25 3.95 -10.92 -8.35
CA GLU A 25 4.86 -11.00 -9.49
C GLU A 25 4.51 -9.92 -10.53
N VAL A 26 5.47 -9.57 -11.38
CA VAL A 26 5.23 -8.66 -12.51
C VAL A 26 5.30 -9.47 -13.79
N GLU A 27 4.23 -9.44 -14.59
CA GLU A 27 4.21 -10.06 -15.92
C GLU A 27 5.14 -9.29 -16.87
N THR A 28 6.01 -9.98 -17.60
CA THR A 28 7.05 -9.34 -18.44
C THR A 28 7.14 -9.86 -19.87
N GLN A 29 6.41 -10.92 -20.20
CA GLN A 29 6.52 -11.66 -21.47
C GLN A 29 5.25 -11.51 -22.35
N GLY A 30 4.09 -11.26 -21.73
CA GLY A 30 2.81 -11.16 -22.43
C GLY A 30 2.66 -9.91 -23.30
N ARG A 31 2.17 -10.07 -24.54
CA ARG A 31 1.90 -8.95 -25.47
C ARG A 31 0.92 -7.90 -24.92
N LEU A 32 -0.05 -8.32 -24.11
CA LEU A 32 -1.14 -7.45 -23.62
C LEU A 32 -1.04 -7.12 -22.13
N THR A 33 -0.27 -7.91 -21.37
CA THR A 33 -0.26 -7.85 -19.91
C THR A 33 1.12 -7.56 -19.33
N ALA A 34 2.14 -7.34 -20.17
CA ALA A 34 3.45 -6.88 -19.70
C ALA A 34 3.30 -5.61 -18.84
N GLY A 35 3.89 -5.62 -17.65
CA GLY A 35 3.78 -4.58 -16.63
C GLY A 35 2.65 -4.78 -15.62
N MET A 36 1.74 -5.73 -15.85
CA MET A 36 0.67 -6.04 -14.89
C MET A 36 1.25 -6.70 -13.64
N THR A 37 0.78 -6.25 -12.47
CA THR A 37 1.07 -6.91 -11.19
C THR A 37 0.09 -8.08 -10.99
N LEU A 38 0.62 -9.28 -10.88
CA LEU A 38 -0.14 -10.50 -10.63
C LEU A 38 -0.14 -10.81 -9.14
N LEU A 39 -1.34 -11.10 -8.62
CA LEU A 39 -1.59 -11.34 -7.20
C LEU A 39 -2.17 -12.73 -7.03
N THR A 40 -1.50 -13.56 -6.23
CA THR A 40 -2.05 -14.86 -5.83
C THR A 40 -2.07 -14.97 -4.32
N LYS A 41 -3.13 -15.58 -3.79
CA LYS A 41 -3.23 -15.86 -2.35
C LYS A 41 -2.08 -16.79 -1.97
N ALA A 42 -1.32 -16.42 -0.95
CA ALA A 42 -0.23 -17.21 -0.43
C ALA A 42 -0.51 -17.63 1.02
N ASP A 43 0.07 -18.76 1.42
CA ASP A 43 0.20 -19.09 2.83
C ASP A 43 1.02 -17.99 3.52
N PRO A 44 0.58 -17.46 4.68
CA PRO A 44 1.36 -16.47 5.45
C PRO A 44 2.84 -16.83 5.66
N ALA A 45 3.16 -18.11 5.83
CA ALA A 45 4.54 -18.57 6.05
C ALA A 45 5.40 -18.58 4.77
N ALA A 46 4.76 -18.60 3.60
CA ALA A 46 5.41 -18.64 2.29
C ALA A 46 5.33 -17.29 1.53
N ALA A 47 4.58 -16.32 2.06
CA ALA A 47 4.37 -15.04 1.39
C ALA A 47 5.56 -14.10 1.60
N ALA A 48 6.20 -13.71 0.49
CA ALA A 48 7.28 -12.73 0.50
C ALA A 48 6.78 -11.29 0.67
N THR A 49 5.49 -11.03 0.41
CA THR A 49 4.92 -9.68 0.33
C THR A 49 3.59 -9.59 1.09
N ARG A 50 3.30 -8.41 1.63
CA ARG A 50 1.99 -8.04 2.15
C ARG A 50 1.37 -6.96 1.26
N ILE A 51 0.09 -7.10 0.95
CA ILE A 51 -0.66 -6.15 0.13
C ILE A 51 -1.77 -5.51 0.97
N ALA A 52 -1.99 -4.21 0.78
CA ALA A 52 -3.11 -3.50 1.40
C ALA A 52 -4.38 -3.77 0.59
N ILE A 53 -5.43 -4.26 1.26
CA ILE A 53 -6.73 -4.57 0.62
C ILE A 53 -7.86 -3.66 1.10
N ALA A 54 -7.66 -2.95 2.21
CA ALA A 54 -8.57 -1.93 2.72
C ALA A 54 -7.76 -0.83 3.41
N VAL A 55 -8.37 0.35 3.56
CA VAL A 55 -7.77 1.52 4.19
C VAL A 55 -8.80 2.21 5.08
N ASP A 56 -8.41 2.62 6.27
CA ASP A 56 -9.13 3.61 7.06
C ASP A 56 -8.85 5.01 6.47
N VAL A 57 -9.73 5.45 5.57
CA VAL A 57 -9.56 6.68 4.81
C VAL A 57 -9.50 7.90 5.73
N ASP A 58 -10.38 7.99 6.72
CA ASP A 58 -10.47 9.16 7.60
C ASP A 58 -9.22 9.29 8.48
N ALA A 59 -8.75 8.17 9.03
CA ALA A 59 -7.52 8.15 9.82
C ALA A 59 -6.30 8.48 8.96
N ALA A 60 -6.20 7.91 7.75
CA ALA A 60 -5.09 8.13 6.84
C ALA A 60 -5.02 9.60 6.36
N GLU A 61 -6.16 10.17 5.96
CA GLU A 61 -6.22 11.56 5.52
C GLU A 61 -5.86 12.54 6.63
N ARG A 62 -6.38 12.32 7.84
CA ARG A 62 -6.04 13.13 9.02
C ARG A 62 -4.55 13.08 9.30
N PHE A 63 -3.98 11.88 9.33
CA PHE A 63 -2.56 11.66 9.57
C PHE A 63 -1.70 12.41 8.56
N VAL A 64 -2.01 12.31 7.26
CA VAL A 64 -1.26 13.01 6.20
C VAL A 64 -1.39 14.53 6.36
N ARG A 65 -2.61 15.06 6.55
CA ARG A 65 -2.84 16.51 6.68
C ARG A 65 -2.11 17.11 7.87
N GLU A 66 -2.12 16.46 9.03
CA GLU A 66 -1.43 16.94 10.23
C GLU A 66 0.08 17.06 10.03
N ARG A 67 0.71 16.12 9.30
CA ARG A 67 2.14 16.20 8.97
C ARG A 67 2.46 17.35 8.01
N LEU A 68 1.63 17.56 6.99
CA LEU A 68 1.83 18.64 6.02
C LEU A 68 1.60 20.02 6.66
N ALA A 69 0.55 20.16 7.46
CA ALA A 69 0.26 21.41 8.16
C ALA A 69 1.38 21.80 9.16
N GLY A 70 1.96 20.81 9.84
CA GLY A 70 3.10 21.01 10.74
C GLY A 70 4.40 21.44 10.05
N GLN A 71 4.49 21.34 8.71
CA GLN A 71 5.63 21.80 7.91
C GLN A 71 5.46 23.23 7.39
N VAL A 72 4.21 23.72 7.26
CA VAL A 72 3.94 25.09 6.75
C VAL A 72 4.18 26.18 7.82
N GLY A 73 4.23 25.79 9.09
CA GLY A 73 4.51 26.70 10.23
C GLY A 73 5.96 26.71 10.72
N ARG A 74 6.92 26.11 9.99
CA ARG A 74 8.36 26.09 10.33
C ARG A 74 9.18 26.84 9.30
#